data_AF-O74103-F1
#
_entry.id   AF-O74103-F1
#
_cell.length_a   1.000
_cell.length_b   1.000
_cell.length_c   1.000
_cell.angle_alpha   90.00
_cell.angle_beta   90.00
_cell.angle_gamma   90.00
#
_symmetry.space_group_name_H-M   'P 1'
#
loop_
_entity.id
_entity.type
_entity.pdbx_description
1 polymer ?
#
loop_
_entity_poly.entity_id
_entity_poly.type
_entity_poly.pdbx_seq_one_letter_code
_entity_poly.pdbx_strand_id
1 'polypeptide(L)'
;MAKREQEERKREVRIRGEKKALTLAERQRMIVESLPNVSTTLARRLLRHFGSVEKVFTASVPELMKVEGIGEKIAREIRRVITSPYIEEE
;
A
#
# COMPACT_ATOMS: atom_id res chain seq x y z
N MET A 1 -52.74 14.25 -4.02
CA MET A 1 -51.31 14.59 -3.88
C MET A 1 -50.59 13.49 -3.08
N ALA A 2 -50.39 12.30 -3.67
CA ALA A 2 -49.82 11.14 -2.94
C ALA A 2 -48.68 10.44 -3.70
N LYS A 3 -48.19 11.04 -4.80
CA LYS A 3 -47.10 10.48 -5.61
C LYS A 3 -45.75 11.18 -5.40
N ARG A 4 -45.74 12.38 -4.82
CA ARG A 4 -44.50 13.14 -4.57
C ARG A 4 -43.78 12.75 -3.28
N GLU A 5 -44.47 12.22 -2.27
CA GLU A 5 -43.84 11.75 -1.02
C GLU A 5 -43.17 10.37 -1.13
N GLN A 6 -43.48 9.56 -2.16
CA GLN A 6 -42.79 8.29 -2.36
C GLN A 6 -41.48 8.42 -3.16
N GLU A 7 -41.24 9.56 -3.81
CA GLU A 7 -39.93 9.83 -4.44
C GLU A 7 -38.90 10.37 -3.44
N GLU A 8 -39.32 11.12 -2.41
CA GLU A 8 -38.41 11.57 -1.34
C GLU A 8 -38.01 10.44 -0.39
N ARG A 9 -38.89 9.45 -0.15
CA ARG A 9 -38.56 8.25 0.65
C ARG A 9 -37.58 7.28 -0.01
N LYS A 10 -37.18 7.49 -1.27
CA LYS A 10 -36.08 6.72 -1.90
C LYS A 10 -34.70 7.37 -1.67
N ARG A 11 -34.62 8.55 -1.06
CA ARG A 11 -33.35 9.30 -0.87
C ARG A 11 -32.86 9.41 0.57
N GLU A 12 -33.57 8.80 1.51
CA GLU A 12 -33.14 8.66 2.90
C GLU A 12 -33.34 7.18 3.25
N VAL A 13 -32.36 6.38 3.66
CA VAL A 13 -31.07 6.62 4.28
C VAL A 13 -30.21 5.43 3.86
N ARG A 14 -29.09 5.65 3.15
CA ARG A 14 -28.05 4.61 3.10
C ARG A 14 -27.35 4.62 4.46
N ILE A 15 -28.00 4.01 5.44
CA ILE A 15 -27.33 3.56 6.65
C ILE A 15 -26.34 2.53 6.15
N ARG A 16 -25.04 2.81 6.27
CA ARG A 16 -24.06 1.98 6.99
C ARG A 16 -22.67 2.44 6.61
N GLY A 17 -21.91 2.89 7.62
CA GLY A 17 -20.47 3.04 7.56
C GLY A 17 -19.78 1.70 7.36
N GLU A 18 -19.87 1.14 6.17
CA GLU A 18 -18.99 0.08 5.71
C GLU A 18 -17.74 0.77 5.17
N LYS A 19 -16.60 0.62 5.86
CA LYS A 19 -15.30 1.08 5.35
C LYS A 19 -15.17 0.55 3.91
N LYS A 20 -15.10 1.45 2.92
CA LYS A 20 -14.88 1.06 1.52
C LYS A 20 -13.69 0.11 1.47
N ALA A 21 -13.89 -1.07 0.90
CA ALA A 21 -12.80 -2.03 0.72
C ALA A 21 -11.67 -1.36 -0.07
N LEU A 22 -10.43 -1.52 0.40
CA LEU A 22 -9.27 -0.98 -0.29
C LEU A 22 -9.21 -1.51 -1.73
N THR A 23 -8.97 -0.60 -2.67
CA THR A 23 -8.67 -0.92 -4.06
C THR A 23 -7.37 -1.73 -4.16
N LEU A 24 -7.15 -2.42 -5.28
CA LEU A 24 -5.91 -3.18 -5.51
C LEU A 24 -4.66 -2.29 -5.37
N ALA A 25 -4.69 -1.09 -5.96
CA ALA A 25 -3.57 -0.14 -5.89
C ALA A 25 -3.31 0.36 -4.46
N GLU A 26 -4.35 0.54 -3.65
CA GLU A 26 -4.20 0.89 -2.24
C GLU A 26 -3.57 -0.25 -1.45
N ARG A 27 -4.00 -1.50 -1.69
CA ARG A 27 -3.42 -2.69 -1.04
C ARG A 27 -1.95 -2.87 -1.41
N GLN A 28 -1.61 -2.79 -2.70
CA GLN A 28 -0.23 -2.88 -3.17
C GLN A 28 0.65 -1.81 -2.52
N ARG A 29 0.15 -0.58 -2.45
CA ARG A 29 0.88 0.51 -1.83
C ARG A 29 1.07 0.30 -0.32
N MET A 30 0.03 -0.09 0.41
CA MET A 30 0.12 -0.37 1.84
C MET A 30 1.14 -1.47 2.16
N ILE A 31 1.22 -2.52 1.34
CA ILE A 31 2.23 -3.59 1.52
C ILE A 31 3.65 -3.05 1.32
N VAL A 32 3.87 -2.12 0.39
CA VAL A 32 5.19 -1.51 0.20
C VAL A 32 5.49 -0.45 1.26
N GLU A 33 4.48 0.26 1.76
CA GLU A 33 4.60 1.22 2.87
C GLU A 33 4.96 0.54 4.21
N SER A 34 4.70 -0.77 4.38
CA SER A 34 5.10 -1.49 5.59
C SER A 34 6.61 -1.81 5.65
N LEU A 35 7.37 -1.48 4.61
CA LEU A 35 8.82 -1.66 4.59
C LEU A 35 9.52 -0.58 5.45
N PRO A 36 10.68 -0.91 6.05
CA PRO A 36 11.40 0.01 6.91
C PRO A 36 11.82 1.28 6.16
N ASN A 37 11.54 2.44 6.75
CA ASN A 37 11.83 3.76 6.19
C ASN A 37 11.13 4.06 4.84
N VAL A 38 10.01 3.39 4.53
CA VAL A 38 9.26 3.61 3.28
C VAL A 38 7.98 4.40 3.52
N SER A 39 7.99 5.68 3.17
CA SER A 39 6.79 6.52 3.19
C SER A 39 5.87 6.26 1.99
N THR A 40 4.65 6.81 2.02
CA THR A 40 3.71 6.78 0.87
C THR A 40 4.31 7.27 -0.44
N THR A 41 5.11 8.33 -0.38
CA THR A 41 5.79 8.88 -1.56
C THR A 41 6.80 7.87 -2.10
N LEU A 42 7.59 7.25 -1.22
CA LEU A 42 8.61 6.29 -1.61
C LEU A 42 8.00 4.98 -2.12
N ALA A 43 6.94 4.49 -1.49
CA ALA A 43 6.19 3.31 -1.95
C ALA A 43 5.63 3.51 -3.36
N ARG A 44 5.09 4.69 -3.67
CA ARG A 44 4.64 5.03 -5.03
C ARG A 44 5.80 5.05 -6.02
N ARG A 45 6.96 5.59 -5.66
CA ARG A 45 8.16 5.60 -6.52
C ARG A 45 8.66 4.18 -6.80
N LEU A 46 8.78 3.36 -5.76
CA LEU A 46 9.12 1.93 -5.86
C LEU A 46 8.16 1.20 -6.80
N LEU A 47 6.85 1.30 -6.55
CA LEU A 47 5.85 0.62 -7.38
C LEU A 47 5.82 1.12 -8.82
N ARG A 48 6.07 2.41 -9.07
CA ARG A 48 6.20 2.95 -10.43
C ARG A 48 7.47 2.46 -11.13
N HIS A 49 8.58 2.35 -10.42
CA HIS A 49 9.86 1.90 -10.97
C HIS A 49 9.86 0.41 -11.30
N PHE A 50 9.40 -0.42 -10.36
CA PHE A 50 9.44 -1.88 -10.48
C PHE A 50 8.19 -2.47 -11.13
N GLY A 51 7.03 -1.80 -11.03
CA GLY A 51 5.78 -2.20 -11.67
C GLY A 51 4.91 -3.19 -10.87
N SER A 52 5.45 -3.86 -9.86
CA SER A 52 4.67 -4.76 -8.98
C SER A 52 5.28 -4.86 -7.58
N VAL A 53 4.47 -5.28 -6.59
CA VAL A 53 4.93 -5.56 -5.22
C VAL A 53 6.01 -6.64 -5.23
N GLU A 54 5.79 -7.72 -5.98
CA GLU A 54 6.75 -8.82 -6.12
C GLU A 54 8.13 -8.33 -6.58
N LYS A 55 8.18 -7.47 -7.61
CA LYS A 55 9.44 -6.92 -8.12
C LYS A 55 10.12 -6.00 -7.11
N VAL A 56 9.37 -5.26 -6.30
CA VAL A 56 9.95 -4.49 -5.18
C VAL A 56 10.60 -5.42 -4.15
N PHE A 57 9.92 -6.52 -3.81
CA PHE A 57 10.36 -7.45 -2.76
C PHE A 57 11.48 -8.40 -3.21
N THR A 58 11.71 -8.53 -4.51
CA THR A 58 12.77 -9.37 -5.09
C THR A 58 13.96 -8.56 -5.61
N ALA A 59 13.83 -7.24 -5.77
CA ALA A 59 14.92 -6.36 -6.18
C ALA A 59 16.13 -6.45 -5.25
N SER A 60 17.33 -6.42 -5.84
CA SER A 60 18.60 -6.38 -5.13
C SER A 60 18.88 -5.00 -4.51
N VAL A 61 19.85 -4.92 -3.58
CA VAL A 61 20.28 -3.63 -2.99
C VAL A 61 20.65 -2.59 -4.06
N PRO A 62 21.49 -2.92 -5.08
CA PRO A 62 21.83 -1.95 -6.12
C PRO A 62 20.63 -1.50 -6.96
N GLU A 63 19.63 -2.36 -7.17
CA GLU A 63 18.41 -1.98 -7.91
C GLU A 63 17.53 -1.06 -7.10
N LEU A 64 17.31 -1.35 -5.82
CA LEU A 64 16.55 -0.48 -4.92
C LEU A 64 17.15 0.93 -4.84
N MET A 65 18.48 1.03 -4.82
CA MET A 65 19.19 2.32 -4.79
C MET A 65 19.03 3.16 -6.06
N LYS A 66 18.51 2.60 -7.17
CA LYS A 66 18.18 3.38 -8.38
C LYS A 66 16.93 4.24 -8.19
N VAL A 67 16.15 4.00 -7.13
CA VAL A 67 14.95 4.78 -6.82
C VAL A 67 15.32 5.98 -5.97
N GLU A 68 14.95 7.18 -6.44
CA GLU A 68 15.22 8.45 -5.76
C GLU A 68 14.71 8.44 -4.30
N GLY A 69 15.62 8.70 -3.36
CA GLY A 69 15.35 8.67 -1.92
C GLY A 69 15.73 7.35 -1.24
N ILE A 70 16.20 6.34 -1.98
CA ILE A 70 16.70 5.09 -1.41
C ILE A 70 18.23 5.08 -1.42
N GLY A 71 18.81 5.36 -0.26
CA GLY A 71 20.25 5.16 -0.02
C GLY A 71 20.58 3.72 0.35
N GLU A 72 21.87 3.41 0.39
CA GLU A 72 22.40 2.08 0.68
C GLU A 72 21.91 1.51 2.03
N LYS A 73 21.83 2.37 3.06
CA LYS A 73 21.31 2.00 4.39
C LYS A 73 19.87 1.48 4.31
N ILE A 74 19.00 2.25 3.66
CA ILE A 74 17.57 1.91 3.51
C ILE A 74 17.43 0.63 2.66
N ALA A 75 18.14 0.54 1.54
CA ALA A 75 18.09 -0.63 0.67
C ALA A 75 18.53 -1.91 1.40
N ARG A 76 19.60 -1.87 2.20
CA ARG A 76 20.04 -3.01 3.02
C ARG A 76 19.03 -3.38 4.09
N GLU A 77 18.42 -2.40 4.75
CA GLU A 77 17.42 -2.65 5.80
C GLU A 77 16.16 -3.29 5.23
N ILE A 78 15.67 -2.79 4.09
CA ILE A 78 14.58 -3.41 3.32
C ILE A 78 14.90 -4.87 3.01
N ARG A 79 16.10 -5.14 2.45
CA ARG A 79 16.50 -6.53 2.14
C ARG A 79 16.55 -7.40 3.38
N ARG A 80 17.14 -6.89 4.47
CA ARG A 80 17.25 -7.62 5.72
C ARG A 80 15.88 -8.08 6.22
N VAL A 81 14.91 -7.18 6.33
CA VAL A 81 13.55 -7.53 6.80
C VAL A 81 12.88 -8.57 5.90
N ILE A 82 13.07 -8.48 4.58
CA ILE A 82 12.42 -9.40 3.62
C ILE A 82 13.04 -10.80 3.65
N THR A 83 14.35 -10.91 3.85
CA THR A 83 15.07 -12.20 3.69
C THR A 83 15.48 -12.88 4.98
N SER A 84 15.52 -12.15 6.09
CA SER A 84 15.89 -12.75 7.37
C SER A 84 14.83 -13.76 7.80
N PRO A 85 15.23 -14.92 8.35
CA PRO A 85 14.29 -15.83 9.00
C PRO A 85 13.50 -15.10 10.08
N TYR A 86 12.20 -15.35 10.15
CA TYR A 86 11.37 -14.89 11.26
C TYR A 86 11.73 -15.67 12.53
N ILE A 87 11.93 -14.95 13.62
CA ILE A 87 12.16 -15.50 14.95
C ILE A 87 11.08 -14.89 15.83
N GLU A 88 10.24 -15.74 16.41
CA GLU A 88 9.23 -15.32 17.39
C GLU A 88 9.94 -15.04 18.72
N GLU A 89 9.75 -13.84 19.27
CA GLU A 89 10.26 -13.48 20.60
C GLU A 89 9.21 -13.88 21.64
N GLU A 90 9.61 -14.64 22.68
CA GLU A 90 8.77 -15.02 23.83
C GLU A 90 8.50 -13.86 24.79
#